data_AF-A0A396IYN7-F1
#
_entry.id   AF-A0A396IYN7-F1
#
_cell.length_a   1.000
_cell.length_b   1.000
_cell.length_c   1.000
_cell.angle_alpha   90.00
_cell.angle_beta   90.00
_cell.angle_gamma   90.00
#
_symmetry.space_group_name_H-M   'P 1'
#
loop_
_entity.id
_entity.type
_entity.pdbx_description
1 polymer ?
#
loop_
_entity_poly.entity_id
_entity_poly.type
_entity_poly.pdbx_seq_one_letter_code
_entity_poly.pdbx_strand_id
1 'polypeptide(L)'
;MHPTCISLLIFQLFKMCNVVCKLKLDAKTAIAFKKKIDDEYRVNMILDNLPLVVPIKRVDQDSTVYQLGFHVGLKGQYGGSKEEKFFIHNHLAFTVKYHRDSLTESARIVGFEIKPFSVKHEYEGK
;
A
#
# COMPACT_ATOMS: atom_id res chain seq x y z
N MET A 1 -4.75 22.65 -6.40
CA MET A 1 -3.43 22.03 -6.19
C MET A 1 -3.21 21.94 -4.69
N HIS A 2 -3.27 20.76 -4.10
CA HIS A 2 -2.95 20.58 -2.67
C HIS A 2 -1.66 19.76 -2.57
N PRO A 3 -0.69 20.23 -1.77
CA PRO A 3 0.67 19.72 -1.78
C PRO A 3 0.73 18.32 -1.17
N THR A 4 1.38 17.45 -1.92
CA THR A 4 2.24 16.33 -1.49
C THR A 4 2.33 16.07 0.01
N CYS A 5 1.65 15.03 0.48
CA CYS A 5 1.97 14.38 1.75
C CYS A 5 3.11 13.37 1.49
N ILE A 6 4.35 13.87 1.38
CA ILE A 6 5.55 13.00 1.38
C ILE A 6 5.82 12.69 2.85
N SER A 7 5.26 11.58 3.33
CA SER A 7 5.56 11.08 4.68
C SER A 7 7.00 10.57 4.69
N LEU A 8 7.88 11.28 5.39
CA LEU A 8 9.23 10.83 5.71
C LEU A 8 9.12 9.58 6.62
N LEU A 9 9.34 8.39 6.06
CA LEU A 9 9.39 7.14 6.82
C LEU A 9 10.71 7.10 7.60
N ILE A 10 10.68 7.53 8.86
CA ILE A 10 11.80 7.35 9.79
C ILE A 10 11.83 5.88 10.22
N PHE A 11 12.96 5.23 9.96
CA PHE A 11 13.16 3.78 10.06
C PHE A 11 13.45 3.27 11.47
N GLN A 12 12.72 3.76 12.47
CA GLN A 12 12.87 3.36 13.86
C GLN A 12 11.47 3.26 14.48
N LEU A 13 11.14 2.07 14.99
CA LEU A 13 9.91 1.64 15.70
C LEU A 13 8.90 0.82 14.86
N PHE A 14 8.68 -0.41 15.33
CA PHE A 14 7.52 -1.25 15.04
C PHE A 14 6.24 -0.49 15.45
N LYS A 15 5.73 0.37 14.58
CA LYS A 15 4.42 1.01 14.75
C LYS A 15 3.39 0.22 13.95
N MET A 16 2.38 -0.30 14.64
CA MET A 16 1.35 -1.17 14.06
C MET A 16 0.46 -0.47 13.03
N CYS A 17 0.20 0.83 13.20
CA CYS A 17 -0.51 1.66 12.22
C CYS A 17 -0.24 3.15 12.51
N ASN A 18 0.14 3.93 11.49
CA ASN A 18 0.18 5.40 11.58
C ASN A 18 -0.83 5.98 10.59
N VAL A 19 -1.72 6.84 11.07
CA VAL A 19 -2.65 7.57 10.21
C VAL A 19 -1.86 8.65 9.48
N VAL A 20 -1.61 8.44 8.19
CA VAL A 20 -0.88 9.40 7.34
C VAL A 20 -1.80 10.53 6.88
N CYS A 21 -3.06 10.22 6.56
CA CYS A 21 -4.04 11.19 6.11
C CYS A 21 -5.46 10.78 6.52
N LYS A 22 -6.25 11.73 7.01
CA LYS A 22 -7.70 11.59 7.18
C LYS A 22 -8.39 12.24 5.98
N LEU A 23 -8.86 11.41 5.04
CA LEU A 23 -9.60 11.89 3.87
C LEU A 23 -11.05 11.37 3.94
N LYS A 24 -12.02 12.30 3.94
CA LYS A 24 -13.42 11.96 3.68
C LYS A 24 -13.66 12.02 2.18
N LEU A 25 -14.07 10.91 1.60
CA LEU A 25 -14.37 10.85 0.17
C LEU A 25 -15.72 11.51 -0.09
N ASP A 26 -15.72 12.57 -0.90
CA ASP A 26 -16.95 13.09 -1.49
C ASP A 26 -17.41 12.23 -2.68
N ALA A 27 -18.64 12.46 -3.15
CA ALA A 27 -19.22 11.69 -4.24
C ALA A 27 -18.39 11.73 -5.53
N LYS A 28 -17.82 12.90 -5.86
CA LYS A 28 -17.01 13.11 -7.07
C LYS A 28 -15.71 12.30 -7.01
N THR A 29 -15.05 12.33 -5.86
CA THR A 29 -13.78 11.64 -5.59
C THR A 29 -14.00 10.13 -5.53
N ALA A 30 -15.11 9.67 -4.95
CA ALA A 30 -15.50 8.26 -4.97
C ALA A 30 -15.71 7.74 -6.40
N ILE A 31 -16.40 8.49 -7.27
CA ILE A 31 -16.55 8.13 -8.70
C ILE A 31 -15.18 8.05 -9.39
N ALA A 32 -14.30 9.02 -9.14
CA ALA A 32 -12.95 9.02 -9.71
C ALA A 32 -12.13 7.79 -9.24
N PHE A 33 -12.24 7.39 -7.97
CA PHE A 33 -11.58 6.19 -7.47
C PHE A 33 -12.14 4.90 -8.06
N LYS A 34 -13.47 4.79 -8.23
CA LYS A 34 -14.07 3.65 -8.93
C LYS A 34 -13.50 3.49 -10.34
N LYS A 35 -13.48 4.59 -11.10
CA LYS A 35 -12.89 4.60 -12.44
C LYS A 35 -11.42 4.18 -12.44
N LYS A 36 -10.62 4.65 -11.46
CA LYS A 36 -9.22 4.22 -11.32
C LYS A 36 -9.07 2.74 -11.03
N ILE A 37 -9.98 2.15 -10.25
CA ILE A 37 -10.00 0.71 -9.98
C ILE A 37 -10.39 -0.04 -11.26
N ASP A 38 -11.36 0.45 -12.03
CA ASP A 38 -11.73 -0.12 -13.33
C ASP A 38 -10.58 -0.08 -14.35
N ASP A 39 -9.87 1.05 -14.40
CA ASP A 39 -8.72 1.28 -15.28
C ASP A 39 -7.42 0.66 -14.73
N GLU A 40 -7.52 -0.22 -13.72
CA GLU A 40 -6.41 -0.96 -13.08
C GLU A 40 -5.23 -0.11 -12.59
N TYR A 41 -5.48 1.14 -12.19
CA TYR A 41 -4.42 2.07 -11.78
C TYR A 41 -3.56 1.48 -10.65
N ARG A 42 -2.24 1.64 -10.81
CA ARG A 42 -1.23 1.23 -9.84
C ARG A 42 -0.57 2.43 -9.20
N VAL A 43 -0.33 2.35 -7.90
CA VAL A 43 0.46 3.30 -7.13
C VAL A 43 1.88 2.76 -7.07
N ASN A 44 2.82 3.59 -7.53
CA ASN A 44 4.25 3.31 -7.45
C ASN A 44 4.87 4.22 -6.40
N MET A 45 5.82 3.69 -5.64
CA MET A 45 6.65 4.44 -4.70
C MET A 45 8.10 3.98 -4.85
N ILE A 46 9.05 4.82 -4.47
CA ILE A 46 10.48 4.51 -4.51
C ILE A 46 11.06 4.84 -3.13
N LEU A 47 11.96 4.00 -2.64
CA LEU A 47 12.70 4.20 -1.40
C LEU A 47 14.17 3.87 -1.66
N ASP A 48 15.08 4.83 -1.48
CA ASP A 48 16.53 4.65 -1.69
C ASP A 48 16.85 4.00 -3.05
N ASN A 49 16.24 4.54 -4.10
CA ASN A 49 16.34 4.05 -5.49
C ASN A 49 15.75 2.64 -5.74
N LEU A 50 15.14 1.99 -4.74
CA LEU A 50 14.42 0.73 -4.93
C LEU A 50 12.93 0.97 -5.19
N PRO A 51 12.36 0.34 -6.22
CA PRO A 51 10.93 0.44 -6.47
C PRO A 51 10.14 -0.37 -5.44
N LEU A 52 8.95 0.12 -5.12
CA LEU A 52 7.97 -0.60 -4.32
C LEU A 52 7.45 -1.81 -5.08
N VAL A 53 7.47 -2.99 -4.44
CA VAL A 53 6.98 -4.23 -5.02
C VAL A 53 5.95 -4.95 -4.15
N VAL A 54 5.01 -5.62 -4.80
CA VAL A 54 4.04 -6.54 -4.16
C VAL A 54 4.52 -7.98 -4.41
N PRO A 55 4.87 -8.74 -3.35
CA PRO A 55 5.22 -10.14 -3.49
C PRO A 55 3.96 -11.00 -3.68
N ILE A 56 3.90 -11.75 -4.77
CA ILE A 56 2.82 -12.69 -5.10
C ILE A 56 3.40 -14.10 -5.07
N LYS A 57 2.91 -14.91 -4.12
CA LYS A 57 3.24 -16.34 -4.07
C LYS A 57 2.45 -17.05 -5.15
N ARG A 58 3.16 -17.79 -6.00
CA ARG A 58 2.53 -18.69 -6.96
C ARG A 58 2.05 -19.95 -6.24
N VAL A 59 0.90 -20.47 -6.65
CA VAL A 59 0.30 -21.69 -6.07
C VAL A 59 0.91 -22.94 -6.71
N ASP A 60 1.32 -22.81 -7.98
CA ASP A 60 1.86 -23.87 -8.83
C ASP A 60 3.37 -24.09 -8.65
N GLN A 61 4.10 -23.07 -8.20
CA GLN A 61 5.54 -23.10 -7.99
C GLN A 61 5.84 -22.43 -6.66
N ASP A 62 6.77 -22.98 -5.86
CA ASP A 62 7.28 -22.34 -4.63
C ASP A 62 8.15 -21.10 -4.93
N SER A 63 7.73 -20.30 -5.90
CA SER A 63 8.38 -19.08 -6.36
C SER A 63 7.51 -17.88 -6.03
N THR A 64 8.16 -16.80 -5.62
CA THR A 64 7.52 -15.50 -5.37
C THR A 64 7.81 -14.58 -6.54
N VAL A 65 6.77 -14.06 -7.18
CA VAL A 65 6.89 -13.03 -8.21
C VAL A 65 6.69 -11.67 -7.57
N TYR A 66 7.56 -10.72 -7.92
CA TYR A 66 7.46 -9.34 -7.44
C TYR A 66 6.85 -8.47 -8.52
N GLN A 67 5.69 -7.89 -8.24
CA GLN A 67 5.05 -6.92 -9.14
C GLN A 67 5.36 -5.50 -8.71
N LEU A 68 5.63 -4.61 -9.67
CA LEU A 68 5.86 -3.19 -9.39
C LEU A 68 4.56 -2.48 -9.03
N GLY A 69 4.60 -1.74 -7.92
CA GLY A 69 3.45 -1.01 -7.39
C GLY A 69 2.27 -1.90 -7.01
N PHE A 70 1.24 -1.27 -6.45
CA PHE A 70 0.01 -1.95 -6.03
C PHE A 70 -1.23 -1.28 -6.63
N HIS A 71 -2.29 -2.04 -6.87
CA HIS A 71 -3.54 -1.45 -7.38
C HIS A 71 -4.17 -0.50 -6.36
N VAL A 72 -4.78 0.59 -6.83
CA VAL A 72 -5.48 1.57 -5.97
C VAL A 72 -6.59 0.92 -5.13
N GLY A 73 -7.18 -0.17 -5.63
CA GLY A 73 -8.23 -0.90 -4.95
C GLY A 73 -8.53 -2.21 -5.67
N LEU A 74 -9.62 -2.84 -5.27
CA LEU A 74 -10.12 -4.09 -5.86
C LEU A 74 -11.64 -4.05 -5.99
N LYS A 75 -12.16 -4.84 -6.93
CA LYS A 75 -13.59 -5.15 -7.04
C LYS A 75 -13.83 -6.52 -6.43
N GLY A 76 -14.90 -6.65 -5.67
CA GLY A 76 -15.23 -7.90 -5.00
C GLY A 76 -16.67 -7.95 -4.52
N GLN A 77 -17.13 -9.16 -4.24
CA GLN A 77 -18.43 -9.40 -3.63
C GLN A 77 -18.31 -9.36 -2.10
N TYR A 78 -19.29 -8.75 -1.43
CA TYR A 78 -19.30 -8.68 0.03
C TYR A 78 -20.42 -9.57 0.59
N GLY A 79 -20.07 -10.53 1.46
CA GLY A 79 -21.04 -11.22 2.31
C GLY A 79 -22.21 -11.89 1.57
N GLY A 80 -21.94 -12.68 0.52
CA GLY A 80 -22.96 -13.48 -0.16
C GLY A 80 -23.90 -12.71 -1.10
N SER A 81 -23.76 -11.38 -1.23
CA SER A 81 -24.48 -10.61 -2.25
C SER A 81 -23.77 -10.75 -3.61
N LYS A 82 -24.55 -10.93 -4.69
CA LYS A 82 -24.02 -10.89 -6.08
C LYS A 82 -23.61 -9.49 -6.53
N GLU A 83 -23.86 -8.46 -5.73
CA GLU A 83 -23.46 -7.09 -6.05
C GLU A 83 -21.95 -6.91 -5.93
N GLU A 84 -21.35 -6.44 -7.03
CA GLU A 84 -19.94 -6.08 -7.07
C GLU A 84 -19.73 -4.74 -6.36
N LYS A 85 -18.85 -4.75 -5.35
CA LYS A 85 -18.47 -3.56 -4.59
C LYS A 85 -17.01 -3.22 -4.85
N PHE A 86 -16.73 -1.92 -4.77
CA PHE A 86 -15.39 -1.37 -4.93
C PHE A 86 -14.78 -1.13 -3.55
N PHE A 87 -13.55 -1.60 -3.37
CA PHE A 87 -12.78 -1.42 -2.15
C PHE A 87 -11.49 -0.68 -2.48
N ILE A 88 -11.12 0.30 -1.65
CA ILE A 88 -9.89 1.09 -1.82
C ILE A 88 -8.85 0.57 -0.84
N HIS A 89 -7.63 0.36 -1.33
CA HIS A 89 -6.48 0.06 -0.48
C HIS A 89 -6.05 1.32 0.29
N ASN A 90 -6.48 1.43 1.54
CA ASN A 90 -6.20 2.56 2.41
C ASN A 90 -5.22 2.24 3.55
N HIS A 91 -4.96 0.97 3.81
CA HIS A 91 -4.03 0.52 4.84
C HIS A 91 -2.87 -0.21 4.16
N LEU A 92 -1.66 0.31 4.33
CA LEU A 92 -0.47 -0.16 3.62
C LEU A 92 0.54 -0.68 4.64
N ALA A 93 0.81 -1.98 4.60
CA ALA A 93 1.87 -2.58 5.41
C ALA A 93 3.14 -2.69 4.57
N PHE A 94 4.17 -1.93 4.94
CA PHE A 94 5.45 -1.96 4.27
C PHE A 94 6.41 -2.91 4.97
N THR A 95 7.14 -3.69 4.18
CA THR A 95 8.27 -4.49 4.66
C THR A 95 9.51 -3.97 3.96
N VAL A 96 10.42 -3.39 4.71
CA VAL A 96 11.67 -2.89 4.15
C VAL A 96 12.82 -3.75 4.68
N LYS A 97 13.52 -4.38 3.74
CA LYS A 97 14.68 -5.24 4.00
C LYS A 97 15.93 -4.40 3.92
N TYR A 98 16.84 -4.60 4.86
CA TYR A 98 18.12 -3.91 4.88
C TYR A 98 19.26 -4.90 5.14
N HIS A 99 20.44 -4.57 4.62
CA HIS A 99 21.69 -5.22 4.95
C HIS A 99 22.48 -4.30 5.85
N ARG A 100 22.95 -4.80 6.99
CA ARG A 100 23.80 -4.04 7.91
C ARG A 100 25.21 -4.59 7.84
N ASP A 101 26.16 -3.69 7.58
CA ASP A 101 27.58 -4.00 7.64
C ASP A 101 28.03 -4.02 9.11
N SER A 102 28.62 -5.14 9.54
CA SER A 102 29.08 -5.34 10.91
C SER A 102 30.35 -4.56 11.25
N LEU A 103 31.12 -4.12 10.24
CA LEU A 103 32.37 -3.39 10.43
C LEU A 103 32.14 -1.87 10.51
N THR A 104 31.25 -1.35 9.68
CA THR A 104 30.99 0.10 9.57
C THR A 104 29.73 0.55 10.29
N GLU A 105 28.95 -0.39 10.85
CA GLU A 105 27.60 -0.20 11.38
C GLU A 105 26.60 0.45 10.42
N SER A 106 26.97 0.62 9.16
CA SER A 106 26.11 1.21 8.14
C SER A 106 25.00 0.24 7.72
N ALA A 107 23.84 0.78 7.36
CA ALA A 107 22.72 0.02 6.86
C ALA A 107 22.34 0.49 5.46
N ARG A 108 22.17 -0.46 4.54
CA ARG A 108 21.68 -0.21 3.17
C ARG A 108 20.35 -0.90 2.95
N ILE A 109 19.41 -0.22 2.30
CA ILE A 109 18.13 -0.82 1.94
C ILE A 109 18.34 -1.76 0.74
N VAL A 110 17.78 -2.97 0.84
CA VAL A 110 17.91 -4.02 -0.19
C VAL A 110 16.56 -4.54 -0.69
N GLY A 111 15.44 -4.12 -0.09
CA GLY A 111 14.12 -4.46 -0.61
C GLY A 111 13.03 -3.57 -0.04
N PHE A 112 12.07 -3.21 -0.89
CA PHE A 112 10.92 -2.40 -0.51
C PHE A 112 9.62 -3.08 -0.93
N GLU A 113 9.03 -3.83 -0.01
CA GLU A 113 7.82 -4.62 -0.24
C GLU A 113 6.59 -3.96 0.39
N ILE A 114 5.41 -4.23 -0.17
CA ILE A 114 4.13 -3.78 0.37
C ILE A 114 3.08 -4.87 0.33
N LYS A 115 2.21 -4.87 1.35
CA LYS A 115 0.93 -5.56 1.35
C LYS A 115 -0.18 -4.53 1.56
N PRO A 116 -1.00 -4.26 0.52
CA PRO A 116 -2.12 -3.34 0.63
C PRO A 116 -3.35 -4.03 1.21
N PHE A 117 -4.13 -3.30 2.01
CA PHE A 117 -5.37 -3.76 2.62
C PHE A 117 -6.46 -2.70 2.52
N SER A 118 -7.71 -3.17 2.45
CA SER A 118 -8.89 -2.32 2.52
C SER A 118 -9.48 -2.44 3.93
N VAL A 119 -9.29 -1.41 4.76
CA VAL A 119 -9.74 -1.41 6.16
C VAL A 119 -10.82 -0.34 6.34
N LYS A 120 -11.98 -0.74 6.88
CA LYS A 120 -12.98 0.22 7.37
C LYS A 120 -12.48 0.80 8.68
N HIS A 121 -11.76 1.91 8.61
CA HIS A 121 -11.31 2.63 9.81
C HIS A 121 -12.49 3.34 10.48
N GLU A 122 -12.66 3.10 11.78
CA GLU A 122 -13.47 3.91 12.66
C GLU A 122 -12.49 4.80 13.44
N TYR A 123 -12.48 6.09 13.14
CA TYR A 123 -11.64 7.05 13.85
C TYR A 123 -12.36 7.45 15.13
N GLU A 124 -11.80 7.12 16.29
CA GLU A 124 -12.23 7.73 17.55
C GLU A 124 -11.76 9.20 17.59
N GLY A 125 -12.71 10.13 17.73
CA GLY A 125 -12.44 11.56 17.95
C GLY A 125 -12.38 12.44 16.70
N LYS A 126 -13.00 13.64 16.82
CA LYS A 126 -13.11 14.69 15.80
C LYS A 126 -11.76 15.16 15.27
#